data_AF-A3IY41-F1
#
_entry.id   AF-A3IY41-F1
#
_cell.length_a   1.000
_cell.length_b   1.000
_cell.length_c   1.000
_cell.angle_alpha   90.00
_cell.angle_beta   90.00
_cell.angle_gamma   90.00
#
_symmetry.space_group_name_H-M   'P 1'
#
loop_
_entity.id
_entity.type
_entity.pdbx_description
1 polymer ?
#
loop_
_entity_poly.entity_id
_entity_poly.type
_entity_poly.pdbx_seq_one_letter_code
_entity_poly.pdbx_strand_id
1 'polypeptide(L)'
;MTSLNKYIENQSQHIEESLQEIAKLQQQLNDFQQKLRIDQQVHQAQKTAEVEVSKSLNQLKKLFKDLCGIYPVEVLDDLADEIADMAEEVKDNYQEYAQSGRFLNGADDEEIEETQELTDAKDYTLIAESLPLEDDDQTLLTQSQIEVIIKSKDDKIHSFIRQQLEISGRVKQLSTLTKKMTEKRLTRKRLEDIIHAAELISKPLSLNGSSSINHT
;
A
#
# COMPACT_ATOMS: atom_id res chain seq x y z
N MET A 1 -22.64 -2.93 -72.27
CA MET A 1 -22.48 -1.94 -71.19
C MET A 1 -22.17 -0.59 -71.78
N THR A 2 -22.85 0.47 -71.33
CA THR A 2 -22.64 1.85 -71.80
C THR A 2 -21.36 2.43 -71.18
N SER A 3 -20.73 3.38 -71.86
CA SER A 3 -19.57 4.14 -71.36
C SER A 3 -19.85 4.83 -70.02
N LEU A 4 -21.11 5.22 -69.77
CA LEU A 4 -21.55 5.77 -68.50
C LEU A 4 -21.47 4.74 -67.35
N ASN A 5 -21.89 3.49 -67.58
CA ASN A 5 -21.81 2.43 -66.57
C ASN A 5 -20.35 2.14 -66.22
N LYS A 6 -19.46 2.10 -67.22
CA LYS A 6 -18.03 1.88 -67.00
C LYS A 6 -17.36 3.02 -66.21
N TYR A 7 -17.82 4.26 -66.41
CA TYR A 7 -17.37 5.41 -65.63
C TYR A 7 -17.85 5.35 -64.17
N ILE A 8 -19.12 4.98 -63.94
CA ILE A 8 -19.69 4.82 -62.60
C ILE A 8 -18.99 3.69 -61.82
N GLU A 9 -18.69 2.58 -62.50
CA GLU A 9 -17.99 1.43 -61.91
C GLU A 9 -16.56 1.81 -61.49
N ASN A 10 -15.82 2.50 -62.36
CA ASN A 10 -14.48 3.03 -62.03
C ASN A 10 -14.51 4.04 -60.86
N GLN A 11 -15.50 4.94 -60.82
CA GLN A 11 -15.64 5.87 -59.70
C GLN A 11 -15.97 5.16 -58.40
N SER A 12 -16.85 4.15 -58.44
CA SER A 12 -17.22 3.37 -57.26
C SER A 12 -16.01 2.64 -56.70
N GLN A 13 -15.18 2.05 -57.57
CA GLN A 13 -13.95 1.38 -57.19
C GLN A 13 -12.92 2.35 -56.57
N HIS A 14 -12.75 3.55 -57.14
CA HIS A 14 -11.89 4.58 -56.57
C HIS A 14 -12.39 5.10 -55.20
N ILE A 15 -13.69 5.20 -55.02
CA ILE A 15 -14.30 5.58 -53.73
C ILE A 15 -14.04 4.49 -52.69
N GLU A 16 -14.17 3.21 -53.06
CA GLU A 16 -13.88 2.07 -52.18
C GLU A 16 -12.39 2.03 -51.76
N GLU A 17 -11.47 2.23 -52.70
CA GLU A 17 -10.03 2.32 -52.41
C GLU A 17 -9.72 3.49 -51.47
N SER A 18 -10.31 4.66 -51.71
CA SER A 18 -10.12 5.85 -50.86
C SER A 18 -10.66 5.62 -49.45
N LEU A 19 -11.81 4.93 -49.30
CA LEU A 19 -12.37 4.59 -48.00
C LEU A 19 -11.48 3.60 -47.23
N GLN A 20 -10.86 2.63 -47.92
CA GLN A 20 -9.90 1.72 -47.31
C GLN A 20 -8.63 2.43 -46.85
N GLU A 21 -8.12 3.39 -47.63
CA GLU A 21 -6.98 4.21 -47.22
C GLU A 21 -7.30 5.08 -46.00
N ILE A 22 -8.49 5.70 -45.96
CA ILE A 22 -8.95 6.47 -44.79
C ILE A 22 -9.05 5.59 -43.55
N ALA A 23 -9.56 4.37 -43.68
CA ALA A 23 -9.65 3.42 -42.57
C ALA A 23 -8.26 3.02 -42.03
N LYS A 24 -7.29 2.77 -42.93
CA LYS A 24 -5.89 2.50 -42.55
C LYS A 24 -5.25 3.68 -41.82
N LEU A 25 -5.47 4.90 -42.31
CA LEU A 25 -4.97 6.11 -41.66
C LEU A 25 -5.58 6.32 -40.28
N GLN A 26 -6.88 6.05 -40.11
CA GLN A 26 -7.54 6.11 -38.81
C GLN A 26 -6.96 5.07 -37.83
N GLN A 27 -6.67 3.86 -38.31
CA GLN A 27 -6.03 2.83 -37.49
C GLN A 27 -4.62 3.27 -37.05
N GLN A 28 -3.79 3.74 -37.98
CA GLN A 28 -2.46 4.25 -37.66
C GLN A 28 -2.49 5.42 -36.68
N LEU A 29 -3.49 6.29 -36.77
CA LEU A 29 -3.64 7.43 -35.87
C LEU A 29 -4.01 6.98 -34.46
N ASN A 30 -4.88 5.97 -34.33
CA ASN A 30 -5.20 5.36 -33.04
C ASN A 30 -3.99 4.67 -32.42
N ASP A 31 -3.23 3.91 -33.21
CA ASP A 31 -2.00 3.24 -32.74
C ASP A 31 -0.98 4.27 -32.23
N PHE A 32 -0.82 5.38 -32.95
CA PHE A 32 0.07 6.46 -32.55
C PHE A 32 -0.40 7.17 -31.26
N GLN A 33 -1.70 7.42 -31.13
CA GLN A 33 -2.28 7.99 -29.90
C GLN A 33 -2.08 7.07 -28.70
N GLN A 34 -2.24 5.76 -28.88
CA GLN A 34 -1.98 4.78 -27.82
C GLN A 34 -0.51 4.78 -27.42
N LYS A 35 0.42 4.78 -28.40
CA LYS A 35 1.85 4.86 -28.13
C LYS A 35 2.23 6.14 -27.38
N LEU A 36 1.68 7.28 -27.78
CA LEU A 36 1.92 8.56 -27.10
C LEU A 36 1.45 8.53 -25.64
N ARG A 37 0.29 7.91 -25.37
CA ARG A 37 -0.23 7.76 -24.01
C ARG A 37 0.69 6.88 -23.15
N ILE A 38 1.18 5.78 -23.71
CA ILE A 38 2.13 4.89 -23.03
C ILE A 38 3.41 5.65 -22.71
N ASP A 39 4.00 6.37 -23.67
CA ASP A 39 5.22 7.15 -23.47
C ASP A 39 5.04 8.21 -22.36
N GLN A 40 3.88 8.87 -22.30
CA GLN A 40 3.59 9.83 -21.22
C GLN A 40 3.54 9.16 -19.84
N GLN A 41 2.94 7.97 -19.74
CA GLN A 41 2.88 7.20 -18.49
C GLN A 41 4.29 6.73 -18.07
N VAL A 42 5.09 6.23 -19.01
CA VAL A 42 6.49 5.85 -18.78
C VAL A 42 7.28 7.04 -18.23
N HIS A 43 7.19 8.20 -18.90
CA HIS A 43 7.93 9.38 -18.49
C HIS A 43 7.55 9.86 -17.08
N GLN A 44 6.26 9.80 -16.74
CA GLN A 44 5.80 10.16 -15.40
C GLN A 44 6.27 9.16 -14.34
N ALA A 45 6.27 7.86 -14.64
CA ALA A 45 6.80 6.83 -13.77
C ALA A 45 8.31 7.03 -13.53
N GLN A 46 9.09 7.31 -14.58
CA GLN A 46 10.52 7.63 -14.49
C GLN A 46 10.77 8.83 -13.56
N LYS A 47 10.01 9.92 -13.73
CA LYS A 47 10.16 11.11 -12.89
C LYS A 47 9.87 10.85 -11.41
N THR A 48 8.87 10.02 -11.12
CA THR A 48 8.55 9.61 -9.73
C THR A 48 9.67 8.75 -9.16
N ALA A 49 10.15 7.76 -9.93
CA ALA A 49 11.25 6.90 -9.54
C ALA A 49 12.54 7.69 -9.25
N GLU A 50 12.90 8.65 -10.09
CA GLU A 50 14.06 9.54 -9.84
C GLU A 50 13.96 10.30 -8.51
N VAL A 51 12.77 10.81 -8.18
CA VAL A 51 12.55 11.53 -6.92
C VAL A 51 12.68 10.59 -5.72
N GLU A 52 12.15 9.37 -5.81
CA GLU A 52 12.25 8.38 -4.74
C GLU A 52 13.68 7.89 -4.56
N VAL A 53 14.38 7.54 -5.64
CA VAL A 53 15.80 7.16 -5.61
C VAL A 53 16.64 8.28 -4.99
N SER A 54 16.41 9.53 -5.37
CA SER A 54 17.12 10.68 -4.78
C SER A 54 16.86 10.83 -3.27
N LYS A 55 15.63 10.61 -2.81
CA LYS A 55 15.31 10.61 -1.37
C LYS A 55 16.00 9.47 -0.63
N SER A 56 15.94 8.25 -1.18
CA SER A 56 16.58 7.07 -0.59
C SER A 56 18.10 7.23 -0.52
N LEU A 57 18.75 7.74 -1.58
CA LEU A 57 20.18 8.05 -1.58
C LEU A 57 20.56 9.07 -0.50
N ASN A 58 19.72 10.09 -0.27
CA ASN A 58 19.97 11.05 0.80
C ASN A 58 19.85 10.43 2.21
N GLN A 59 18.92 9.50 2.40
CA GLN A 59 18.81 8.74 3.64
C GLN A 59 20.01 7.80 3.84
N LEU A 60 20.41 7.10 2.78
CA LEU A 60 21.57 6.20 2.78
C LEU A 60 22.85 6.97 3.11
N LYS A 61 23.04 8.16 2.53
CA LYS A 61 24.16 9.06 2.84
C LYS A 61 24.19 9.46 4.32
N LYS A 62 23.02 9.64 4.95
CA LYS A 62 22.94 9.95 6.38
C LYS A 62 23.32 8.74 7.23
N LEU A 63 22.78 7.57 6.91
CA LEU A 63 23.14 6.28 7.52
C LEU A 63 24.64 6.01 7.43
N PHE A 64 25.23 6.21 6.25
CA PHE A 64 26.67 6.01 6.04
C PHE A 64 27.51 6.95 6.92
N LYS A 65 27.13 8.23 7.03
CA LYS A 65 27.80 9.16 7.95
C LYS A 65 27.72 8.73 9.41
N ASP A 66 26.56 8.21 9.83
CA ASP A 66 26.35 7.74 11.20
C ASP A 66 27.18 6.47 11.48
N LEU A 67 27.32 5.58 10.48
CA LEU A 67 28.14 4.36 10.56
C LEU A 67 29.65 4.65 10.56
N CYS A 68 30.12 5.62 9.77
CA CYS A 68 31.54 6.02 9.74
C CYS A 68 32.07 6.55 11.09
N GLY A 69 31.18 6.95 12.01
CA GLY A 69 31.57 7.39 13.36
C GLY A 69 31.70 6.24 14.38
N ILE A 70 31.25 5.03 14.02
CA ILE A 70 31.11 3.89 14.94
C ILE A 70 32.00 2.72 14.51
N TYR A 71 32.14 2.49 13.21
CA TYR A 71 32.83 1.32 12.66
C TYR A 71 34.20 1.65 12.06
N PRO A 72 35.17 0.73 12.15
CA PRO A 72 36.48 0.86 11.52
C PRO A 72 36.39 0.78 9.99
N VAL A 73 37.39 1.31 9.31
CA VAL A 73 37.39 1.54 7.85
C VAL A 73 37.25 0.24 7.07
N GLU A 74 37.84 -0.87 7.55
CA GLU A 74 37.82 -2.15 6.85
C GLU A 74 36.39 -2.72 6.72
N VAL A 75 35.55 -2.56 7.75
CA VAL A 75 34.15 -3.03 7.73
C VAL A 75 33.26 -2.15 6.84
N LEU A 76 33.64 -0.89 6.66
CA LEU A 76 32.93 0.05 5.79
C LEU A 76 33.27 -0.17 4.32
N ASP A 77 34.48 -0.64 4.02
CA ASP A 77 34.89 -1.05 2.67
C ASP A 77 34.15 -2.33 2.25
N ASP A 78 34.09 -3.35 3.12
CA ASP A 78 33.31 -4.58 2.84
C ASP A 78 31.82 -4.26 2.58
N LEU A 79 31.22 -3.35 3.37
CA LEU A 79 29.85 -2.90 3.18
C LEU A 79 29.66 -2.11 1.87
N ALA A 80 30.65 -1.32 1.45
CA ALA A 80 30.59 -0.58 0.19
C ALA A 80 30.63 -1.52 -1.01
N ASP A 81 31.44 -2.59 -0.94
CA ASP A 81 31.51 -3.61 -1.98
C ASP A 81 30.20 -4.42 -2.08
N GLU A 82 29.59 -4.82 -0.96
CA GLU A 82 28.26 -5.48 -0.97
C GLU A 82 27.16 -4.60 -1.59
N ILE A 83 27.17 -3.29 -1.31
CA ILE A 83 26.23 -2.34 -1.91
C ILE A 83 26.48 -2.19 -3.41
N ALA A 84 27.73 -2.19 -3.84
CA ALA A 84 28.09 -2.12 -5.26
C ALA A 84 27.61 -3.36 -6.02
N ASP A 85 27.80 -4.55 -5.45
CA ASP A 85 27.35 -5.82 -6.03
C ASP A 85 25.82 -5.87 -6.17
N MET A 86 25.07 -5.49 -5.12
CA MET A 86 23.60 -5.38 -5.19
C MET A 86 23.14 -4.34 -6.23
N ALA A 87 23.86 -3.23 -6.38
CA ALA A 87 23.52 -2.21 -7.36
C ALA A 87 23.71 -2.70 -8.80
N GLU A 88 24.76 -3.49 -9.05
CA GLU A 88 25.01 -4.10 -10.36
C GLU A 88 23.94 -5.17 -10.66
N GLU A 89 23.55 -6.00 -9.68
CA GLU A 89 22.47 -6.98 -9.83
C GLU A 89 21.12 -6.32 -10.17
N VAL A 90 20.76 -5.22 -9.49
CA VAL A 90 19.54 -4.46 -9.79
C VAL A 90 19.59 -3.84 -11.19
N LYS A 91 20.76 -3.36 -11.62
CA LYS A 91 20.95 -2.79 -12.96
C LYS A 91 20.80 -3.85 -14.04
N ASP A 92 21.34 -5.04 -13.83
CA ASP A 92 21.22 -6.15 -14.78
C ASP A 92 19.78 -6.65 -14.86
N ASN A 93 19.10 -6.80 -13.71
CA ASN A 93 17.66 -7.12 -13.65
C ASN A 93 16.81 -6.06 -14.37
N TYR A 94 17.16 -4.78 -14.26
CA TYR A 94 16.44 -3.72 -14.98
C TYR A 94 16.63 -3.83 -16.50
N GLN A 95 17.84 -4.15 -16.97
CA GLN A 95 18.09 -4.32 -18.40
C GLN A 95 17.34 -5.52 -18.97
N GLU A 96 17.30 -6.63 -18.24
CA GLU A 96 16.51 -7.81 -18.58
C GLU A 96 15.01 -7.48 -18.61
N TYR A 97 14.51 -6.80 -17.58
CA TYR A 97 13.10 -6.39 -17.49
C TYR A 97 12.71 -5.41 -18.62
N ALA A 98 13.58 -4.45 -18.95
CA ALA A 98 13.35 -3.50 -20.03
C ALA A 98 13.36 -4.17 -21.42
N GLN A 99 14.24 -5.16 -21.64
CA GLN A 99 14.30 -5.93 -22.88
C GLN A 99 13.13 -6.91 -23.03
N SER A 100 12.58 -7.42 -21.92
CA SER A 100 11.47 -8.38 -21.91
C SER A 100 10.15 -7.82 -22.41
N GLY A 101 9.97 -6.50 -22.48
CA GLY A 101 8.69 -5.90 -22.86
C GLY A 101 7.54 -6.14 -21.86
N ARG A 102 7.80 -6.80 -20.71
CA ARG A 102 6.81 -7.08 -19.64
C ARG A 102 6.08 -5.84 -19.12
N PHE A 103 6.74 -4.68 -19.16
CA PHE A 103 6.10 -3.39 -18.82
C PHE A 103 4.96 -3.02 -19.79
N LEU A 104 5.03 -3.44 -21.07
CA LEU A 104 4.05 -3.11 -22.11
C LEU A 104 2.96 -4.17 -22.27
N ASN A 105 3.31 -5.44 -22.09
CA ASN A 105 2.39 -6.56 -22.37
C ASN A 105 1.67 -7.07 -21.11
N GLY A 106 2.06 -6.63 -19.91
CA GLY A 106 1.80 -7.42 -18.71
C GLY A 106 2.66 -8.69 -18.74
N ALA A 107 2.78 -9.40 -17.62
CA ALA A 107 3.35 -10.74 -17.67
C ALA A 107 2.43 -11.60 -18.56
N ASP A 108 2.99 -12.29 -19.57
CA ASP A 108 2.21 -13.24 -20.37
C ASP A 108 1.68 -14.33 -19.43
N ASP A 109 0.39 -14.67 -19.55
CA ASP A 109 -0.33 -15.60 -18.66
C ASP A 109 0.39 -16.97 -18.53
N GLU A 110 1.22 -17.36 -19.51
CA GLU A 110 2.01 -18.60 -19.50
C GLU A 110 3.22 -18.55 -18.54
N GLU A 111 3.83 -17.38 -18.28
CA GLU A 111 4.89 -17.26 -17.26
C GLU A 111 4.32 -17.22 -15.83
N ILE A 112 3.02 -16.99 -15.69
CA ILE A 112 2.34 -16.93 -14.39
C ILE A 112 2.01 -18.33 -13.87
N GLU A 113 1.88 -19.35 -14.73
CA GLU A 113 1.50 -20.71 -14.32
C GLU A 113 2.67 -21.58 -13.80
N GLU A 114 3.91 -21.38 -14.25
CA GLU A 114 5.01 -22.30 -13.88
C GLU A 114 5.89 -21.88 -12.69
N THR A 115 5.85 -20.62 -12.24
CA THR A 115 6.64 -20.18 -11.06
C THR A 115 5.89 -19.42 -9.99
N GLN A 116 4.60 -19.15 -10.19
CA GLN A 116 3.77 -18.59 -9.13
C GLN A 116 2.59 -19.52 -8.90
N GLU A 117 2.62 -20.22 -7.76
CA GLU A 117 1.37 -20.41 -7.03
C GLU A 117 0.78 -18.99 -6.85
N LEU A 118 -0.06 -18.57 -7.80
CA LEU A 118 -0.90 -17.40 -7.68
C LEU A 118 -1.84 -17.66 -6.51
N THR A 119 -1.36 -17.43 -5.30
CA THR A 119 -2.24 -17.18 -4.18
C THR A 119 -2.99 -15.91 -4.53
N ASP A 120 -4.27 -16.06 -4.91
CA ASP A 120 -5.24 -14.98 -5.03
C ASP A 120 -4.94 -13.94 -3.94
N ALA A 121 -4.78 -12.66 -4.29
CA ALA A 121 -4.46 -11.59 -3.34
C ALA A 121 -5.53 -11.40 -2.23
N LYS A 122 -6.58 -12.23 -2.22
CA LYS A 122 -7.54 -12.39 -1.13
C LYS A 122 -6.98 -13.18 0.06
N ASP A 123 -5.91 -13.94 -0.13
CA ASP A 123 -5.30 -14.83 0.87
C ASP A 123 -3.94 -14.35 1.40
N TYR A 124 -3.56 -13.10 1.13
CA TYR A 124 -2.63 -12.45 2.04
C TYR A 124 -3.34 -12.37 3.39
N THR A 125 -2.89 -13.19 4.34
CA THR A 125 -2.91 -12.77 5.73
C THR A 125 -2.12 -11.47 5.72
N LEU A 126 -2.82 -10.32 5.63
CA LEU A 126 -2.31 -9.03 6.10
C LEU A 126 -1.46 -9.41 7.31
N ILE A 127 -0.15 -9.15 7.26
CA ILE A 127 0.72 -9.39 8.40
C ILE A 127 0.11 -8.54 9.50
N ALA A 128 -0.74 -9.17 10.30
CA ALA A 128 -1.51 -8.51 11.32
C ALA A 128 -0.44 -8.10 12.29
N GLU A 129 -0.16 -6.80 12.30
CA GLU A 129 0.92 -6.23 13.09
C GLU A 129 0.80 -6.81 14.50
N SER A 130 1.76 -7.66 14.86
CA SER A 130 1.62 -8.54 16.01
C SER A 130 1.39 -7.67 17.22
N LEU A 131 0.27 -7.88 17.89
CA LEU A 131 -0.04 -7.13 19.08
C LEU A 131 0.98 -7.51 20.17
N PRO A 132 1.54 -6.53 20.91
CA PRO A 132 2.28 -6.83 22.13
C PRO A 132 1.43 -7.64 23.10
N LEU A 133 2.06 -8.28 24.09
CA LEU A 133 1.33 -8.97 25.16
C LEU A 133 0.47 -7.98 25.96
N GLU A 134 -0.66 -8.43 26.53
CA GLU A 134 -1.59 -7.55 27.26
C GLU A 134 -0.95 -6.86 28.47
N ASP A 135 0.05 -7.49 29.08
CA ASP A 135 0.82 -6.99 30.22
C ASP A 135 2.04 -6.17 29.82
N ASP A 136 2.30 -5.99 28.52
CA ASP A 136 3.44 -5.23 28.02
C ASP A 136 3.31 -3.73 28.33
N ASP A 137 4.26 -3.21 29.10
CA ASP A 137 4.41 -1.80 29.46
C ASP A 137 5.60 -1.11 28.81
N GLN A 138 6.25 -1.76 27.84
CA GLN A 138 7.43 -1.23 27.17
C GLN A 138 7.15 -0.80 25.74
N THR A 139 6.37 -1.58 24.97
CA THR A 139 6.14 -1.30 23.55
C THR A 139 5.03 -0.29 23.36
N LEU A 140 5.34 0.79 22.63
CA LEU A 140 4.33 1.78 22.22
C LEU A 140 3.46 1.21 21.11
N LEU A 141 2.15 1.36 21.24
CA LEU A 141 1.20 0.89 20.23
C LEU A 141 1.17 1.81 19.01
N THR A 142 1.15 1.22 17.83
CA THR A 142 0.89 1.93 16.57
C THR A 142 -0.60 2.17 16.38
N GLN A 143 -0.96 3.05 15.43
CA GLN A 143 -2.37 3.42 15.18
C GLN A 143 -3.23 2.21 14.81
N SER A 144 -2.71 1.32 13.96
CA SER A 144 -3.31 0.05 13.55
C SER A 144 -3.57 -0.88 14.73
N GLN A 145 -2.58 -1.04 15.62
CA GLN A 145 -2.73 -1.87 16.82
C GLN A 145 -3.76 -1.32 17.80
N ILE A 146 -3.80 0.00 18.02
CA ILE A 146 -4.83 0.64 18.85
C ILE A 146 -6.22 0.40 18.24
N GLU A 147 -6.34 0.56 16.92
CA GLU A 147 -7.60 0.35 16.22
C GLU A 147 -8.13 -1.08 16.40
N VAL A 148 -7.26 -2.09 16.27
CA VAL A 148 -7.63 -3.50 16.50
C VAL A 148 -8.15 -3.71 17.93
N ILE A 149 -7.50 -3.12 18.94
CA ILE A 149 -7.89 -3.29 20.36
C ILE A 149 -9.26 -2.66 20.66
N ILE A 150 -9.53 -1.45 20.12
CA ILE A 150 -10.74 -0.69 20.48
C ILE A 150 -11.93 -0.92 19.54
N LYS A 151 -11.73 -1.49 18.34
CA LYS A 151 -12.78 -1.67 17.31
C LYS A 151 -13.97 -2.50 17.79
N SER A 152 -13.76 -3.45 18.70
CA SER A 152 -14.81 -4.31 19.26
C SER A 152 -15.48 -3.74 20.52
N LYS A 153 -15.01 -2.60 21.03
CA LYS A 153 -15.54 -1.96 22.24
C LYS A 153 -16.72 -1.06 21.93
N ASP A 154 -17.60 -0.84 22.91
CA ASP A 154 -18.81 -0.05 22.75
C ASP A 154 -18.54 1.47 22.80
N ASP A 155 -19.52 2.25 22.34
CA ASP A 155 -19.42 3.72 22.31
C ASP A 155 -19.21 4.32 23.71
N LYS A 156 -19.63 3.63 24.79
CA LYS A 156 -19.42 4.07 26.17
C LYS A 156 -17.95 3.97 26.56
N ILE A 157 -17.29 2.85 26.25
CA ILE A 157 -15.85 2.68 26.45
C ILE A 157 -15.09 3.69 25.59
N HIS A 158 -15.49 3.92 24.34
CA HIS A 158 -14.85 4.94 23.48
C HIS A 158 -14.98 6.35 24.07
N SER A 159 -16.14 6.69 24.64
CA SER A 159 -16.36 7.96 25.32
C SER A 159 -15.49 8.10 26.57
N PHE A 160 -15.37 7.03 27.36
CA PHE A 160 -14.52 6.99 28.55
C PHE A 160 -13.03 7.17 28.21
N ILE A 161 -12.55 6.46 27.19
CA ILE A 161 -11.18 6.59 26.68
C ILE A 161 -10.89 8.04 26.27
N ARG A 162 -11.83 8.71 25.58
CA ARG A 162 -11.68 10.12 25.19
C ARG A 162 -11.55 11.03 26.40
N GLN A 163 -12.37 10.81 27.42
CA GLN A 163 -12.34 11.58 28.65
C GLN A 163 -11.02 11.36 29.40
N GLN A 164 -10.59 10.11 29.55
CA GLN A 164 -9.39 9.75 30.31
C GLN A 164 -8.09 10.22 29.65
N LEU A 165 -8.06 10.30 28.31
CA LEU A 165 -6.90 10.76 27.55
C LEU A 165 -6.94 12.25 27.20
N GLU A 166 -7.95 12.99 27.71
CA GLU A 166 -8.17 14.42 27.43
C GLU A 166 -8.22 14.73 25.92
N ILE A 167 -8.85 13.84 25.15
CA ILE A 167 -8.96 13.98 23.70
C ILE A 167 -10.06 15.01 23.38
N SER A 168 -9.64 16.25 23.13
CA SER A 168 -10.55 17.35 22.82
C SER A 168 -11.16 17.25 21.40
N GLY A 169 -12.44 17.61 21.29
CA GLY A 169 -13.19 17.74 20.03
C GLY A 169 -14.19 16.61 19.74
N ARG A 170 -15.16 16.88 18.83
CA ARG A 170 -16.12 15.87 18.33
C ARG A 170 -15.42 14.89 17.39
N VAL A 171 -14.71 13.90 17.93
CA VAL A 171 -14.13 12.81 17.15
C VAL A 171 -15.24 11.82 16.82
N LYS A 172 -15.77 11.85 15.58
CA LYS A 172 -16.85 10.94 15.16
C LYS A 172 -16.35 9.64 14.52
N GLN A 173 -15.13 9.65 14.01
CA GLN A 173 -14.54 8.52 13.28
C GLN A 173 -13.50 7.80 14.15
N LEU A 174 -13.55 6.46 14.14
CA LEU A 174 -12.63 5.60 14.90
C LEU A 174 -11.16 5.87 14.52
N SER A 175 -10.89 6.03 13.22
CA SER A 175 -9.54 6.36 12.70
C SER A 175 -8.97 7.67 13.25
N THR A 176 -9.82 8.67 13.48
CA THR A 176 -9.40 9.95 14.08
C THR A 176 -9.15 9.79 15.59
N LEU A 177 -9.87 8.88 16.25
CA LEU A 177 -9.66 8.57 17.66
C LEU A 177 -8.34 7.81 17.85
N THR A 178 -8.09 6.77 17.05
CA THR A 178 -6.88 5.94 17.13
C THR A 178 -5.64 6.77 16.90
N LYS A 179 -5.65 7.68 15.90
CA LYS A 179 -4.56 8.63 15.65
C LYS A 179 -4.23 9.49 16.88
N LYS A 180 -5.25 10.08 17.52
CA LYS A 180 -5.06 10.90 18.73
C LYS A 180 -4.62 10.08 19.94
N MET A 181 -4.97 8.79 19.99
CA MET A 181 -4.48 7.88 21.02
C MET A 181 -3.02 7.49 20.82
N THR A 182 -2.57 7.31 19.56
CA THR A 182 -1.15 7.11 19.24
C THR A 182 -0.29 8.29 19.69
N GLU A 183 -0.79 9.53 19.55
CA GLU A 183 -0.11 10.74 20.02
C GLU A 183 0.12 10.75 21.55
N LYS A 184 -0.68 10.00 22.31
CA LYS A 184 -0.54 9.84 23.77
C LYS A 184 0.51 8.80 24.17
N ARG A 185 1.19 8.15 23.21
CA ARG A 185 2.27 7.18 23.43
C ARG A 185 1.87 6.10 24.45
N LEU A 186 0.76 5.43 24.19
CA LEU A 186 0.23 4.39 25.06
C LEU A 186 0.91 3.04 24.78
N THR A 187 1.16 2.29 25.85
CA THR A 187 1.55 0.87 25.80
C THR A 187 0.31 0.00 25.87
N ARG A 188 0.43 -1.30 25.55
CA ARG A 188 -0.74 -2.19 25.56
C ARG A 188 -1.36 -2.31 26.95
N LYS A 189 -0.56 -2.55 27.98
CA LYS A 189 -1.03 -2.60 29.37
C LYS A 189 -1.79 -1.35 29.77
N ARG A 190 -1.26 -0.16 29.41
CA ARG A 190 -1.89 1.11 29.77
C ARG A 190 -3.24 1.30 29.08
N LEU A 191 -3.38 0.85 27.84
CA LEU A 191 -4.64 0.90 27.11
C LEU A 191 -5.65 -0.10 27.70
N GLU A 192 -5.22 -1.32 28.00
CA GLU A 192 -6.07 -2.35 28.62
C GLU A 192 -6.53 -1.93 30.03
N ASP A 193 -5.67 -1.30 30.84
CA ASP A 193 -6.05 -0.75 32.15
C ASP A 193 -7.19 0.28 32.03
N ILE A 194 -7.13 1.15 31.02
CA ILE A 194 -8.17 2.17 30.77
C ILE A 194 -9.48 1.49 30.32
N ILE A 195 -9.38 0.48 29.45
CA ILE A 195 -10.53 -0.30 28.99
C ILE A 195 -11.16 -1.05 30.16
N HIS A 196 -10.36 -1.69 31.01
CA HIS A 196 -10.84 -2.43 32.17
C HIS A 196 -11.52 -1.51 33.17
N ALA A 197 -10.96 -0.32 33.43
CA ALA A 197 -11.61 0.71 34.24
C ALA A 197 -12.95 1.15 33.65
N ALA A 198 -13.03 1.35 32.33
CA ALA A 198 -14.27 1.68 31.64
C ALA A 198 -15.31 0.56 31.77
N GLU A 199 -14.89 -0.70 31.63
CA GLU A 199 -15.74 -1.87 31.77
C GLU A 199 -16.31 -2.01 33.19
N LEU A 200 -15.49 -1.79 34.21
CA LEU A 200 -15.89 -1.78 35.62
C LEU A 200 -16.90 -0.68 35.96
N ILE A 201 -16.76 0.49 35.33
CA ILE A 201 -17.69 1.62 35.51
C ILE A 201 -18.99 1.40 34.72
N SER A 202 -18.89 0.74 33.55
CA SER A 202 -20.04 0.46 32.67
C SER A 202 -20.93 -0.69 33.16
N LYS A 203 -20.38 -1.63 33.94
CA LYS A 203 -21.13 -2.71 34.57
C LYS A 203 -21.71 -2.23 35.91
N PRO A 204 -23.04 -2.18 36.09
CA PRO A 204 -23.61 -1.95 37.41
C PRO A 204 -23.17 -3.08 38.34
N LEU A 205 -22.60 -2.73 39.50
CA LEU A 205 -22.36 -3.66 40.61
C LEU A 205 -23.66 -4.41 40.89
N SER A 206 -23.77 -5.64 40.39
CA SER A 206 -24.79 -6.57 40.83
C SER A 206 -24.31 -7.06 42.19
N LEU A 207 -24.63 -6.29 43.24
CA LEU A 207 -24.66 -6.79 44.59
C LEU A 207 -25.74 -7.87 44.64
N ASN A 208 -25.40 -9.09 44.22
CA ASN A 208 -26.14 -10.28 44.60
C ASN A 208 -25.88 -10.50 46.10
N GLY A 209 -26.50 -9.64 46.91
CA GLY A 209 -26.86 -9.99 48.28
C GLY A 209 -27.88 -11.10 48.17
N SER A 210 -27.38 -12.33 48.17
CA SER A 210 -28.15 -13.56 48.30
C SER A 210 -29.18 -13.41 49.41
N SER A 211 -30.41 -13.17 49.00
CA SER A 211 -31.60 -13.43 49.80
C SER A 211 -31.72 -14.95 49.89
N SER A 212 -31.12 -15.54 50.93
CA SER A 212 -31.36 -16.94 51.30
C SER A 212 -30.90 -17.19 52.73
N ILE A 213 -31.71 -16.76 53.70
CA ILE A 213 -32.00 -17.61 54.86
C ILE A 213 -33.52 -17.63 55.01
N ASN A 214 -34.13 -18.66 54.43
CA ASN A 214 -35.49 -19.08 54.77
C ASN A 214 -35.41 -19.97 56.02
N HIS A 215 -36.32 -19.68 56.96
CA HIS A 215 -36.97 -20.56 57.94
C HIS A 215 -36.14 -21.56 58.76
N THR A 216 -36.08 -21.27 60.07
CA THR A 216 -36.79 -22.06 61.10
C THR A 216 -37.25 -21.13 62.22
#